data_AF-A0A5K0YEA1-F1
#
_entry.id   AF-A0A5K0YEA1-F1
#
_cell.length_a   1.000
_cell.length_b   1.000
_cell.length_c   1.000
_cell.angle_alpha   90.00
_cell.angle_beta   90.00
_cell.angle_gamma   90.00
#
_symmetry.space_group_name_H-M   'P 1'
#
loop_
_entity.id
_entity.type
_entity.pdbx_description
1 polymer ?
#
loop_
_entity_poly.entity_id
_entity_poly.type
_entity_poly.pdbx_seq_one_letter_code
_entity_poly.pdbx_strand_id
1 'polypeptide(L)' 'DIIFADFEFFDPKPSDFHGVKNLLRTYLDSKQWDLSDFVDMILGQPTVGTVVRIDGDDDDNLFAVITALNMDRYK' A
#
# COMPACT_ATOMS: atom_id res chain seq x y z
N ASP A 1 -10.81 -14.96 -25.72
CA ASP A 1 -9.48 -15.06 -25.10
C ASP A 1 -9.56 -15.04 -23.60
N ILE A 2 -8.66 -15.78 -22.94
CA ILE A 2 -8.49 -15.82 -21.49
C ILE A 2 -7.23 -15.01 -21.18
N ILE A 3 -7.35 -14.02 -20.30
CA ILE A 3 -6.21 -13.23 -19.80
C ILE A 3 -5.82 -13.82 -18.44
N PHE A 4 -4.56 -14.19 -18.28
CA PHE A 4 -3.99 -14.59 -17.00
C PHE A 4 -3.30 -13.38 -16.38
N ALA A 5 -3.64 -13.07 -15.13
CA ALA A 5 -3.00 -12.05 -14.33
C ALA A 5 -2.49 -12.72 -13.05
N ASP A 6 -1.17 -12.68 -12.86
CA ASP A 6 -0.53 -13.23 -11.68
C ASP A 6 -0.33 -12.13 -10.64
N PHE A 7 -0.98 -12.29 -9.49
CA PHE A 7 -0.85 -11.38 -8.36
C PHE A 7 0.27 -11.86 -7.46
N GLU A 8 1.28 -11.01 -7.30
CA GLU A 8 2.44 -11.28 -6.47
C GLU A 8 2.48 -10.40 -5.23
N PHE A 9 3.11 -10.92 -4.18
CA PHE A 9 3.23 -10.32 -2.87
C PHE A 9 4.65 -9.80 -2.69
N PHE A 10 4.77 -8.51 -2.38
CA PHE A 10 6.06 -7.86 -2.18
C PHE A 10 6.12 -7.17 -0.82
N ASP A 11 7.33 -7.04 -0.31
CA ASP A 11 7.59 -6.18 0.85
C ASP A 11 7.27 -4.72 0.48
N PRO A 12 6.60 -3.95 1.36
CA PRO A 12 6.31 -2.55 1.13
C PRO A 12 7.60 -1.74 0.98
N LYS A 13 7.66 -0.88 -0.04
CA LYS A 13 8.80 -0.01 -0.32
C LYS A 13 8.36 1.45 -0.40
N PRO A 14 9.26 2.41 -0.13
CA PRO A 14 8.96 3.84 -0.29
C PRO A 14 8.49 4.22 -1.71
N SER A 15 8.87 3.46 -2.73
CA SER A 15 8.38 3.63 -4.12
C SER A 15 6.87 3.45 -4.24
N ASP A 16 6.26 2.63 -3.38
CA ASP A 16 4.83 2.28 -3.44
C ASP A 16 3.91 3.40 -2.91
N PHE A 17 4.47 4.55 -2.52
CA PHE A 17 3.76 5.66 -1.89
C PHE A 17 2.51 6.08 -2.65
N HIS A 18 2.62 6.26 -3.97
CA HIS A 18 1.51 6.74 -4.78
C HIS A 18 0.41 5.68 -4.93
N GLY A 19 0.79 4.41 -5.12
CA GLY A 19 -0.15 3.30 -5.21
C GLY A 19 -0.93 3.10 -3.91
N VAL A 20 -0.23 3.05 -2.77
CA VAL A 20 -0.87 2.90 -1.44
C VAL A 20 -1.74 4.12 -1.11
N LYS A 21 -1.29 5.34 -1.41
CA LYS A 21 -2.08 6.56 -1.17
C LYS A 21 -3.37 6.59 -1.97
N ASN A 22 -3.31 6.20 -3.24
CA ASN A 22 -4.49 6.13 -4.11
C ASN A 22 -5.47 5.05 -3.61
N LEU A 23 -4.95 3.89 -3.22
CA LEU A 23 -5.76 2.80 -2.67
C LEU A 23 -6.48 3.25 -1.38
N LEU A 24 -5.74 3.78 -0.41
CA LEU A 24 -6.30 4.23 0.87
C LEU A 24 -7.28 5.39 0.71
N ARG A 25 -7.05 6.31 -0.24
CA ARG A 25 -7.98 7.40 -0.55
C ARG A 25 -9.36 6.89 -0.95
N THR A 26 -9.43 5.78 -1.69
CA THR A 26 -10.70 5.15 -2.11
C THR A 26 -11.44 4.52 -0.92
N TYR A 27 -10.73 4.01 0.10
CA TYR A 27 -11.34 3.31 1.23
C TYR A 27 -11.62 4.19 2.46
N LEU A 28 -10.86 5.25 2.68
CA LEU A 28 -10.95 6.11 3.88
C LEU A 28 -11.83 7.35 3.68
N ASP A 29 -12.69 7.34 2.65
CA ASP A 29 -13.43 8.50 2.20
C ASP A 29 -14.30 9.14 3.31
N SER A 30 -14.39 10.48 3.26
CA SER A 30 -15.15 11.45 4.10
C SER A 30 -14.50 12.11 5.33
N LYS A 31 -13.30 11.71 5.79
CA LYS A 31 -12.62 12.39 6.93
C LYS A 31 -11.31 13.08 6.50
N GLN A 32 -10.98 14.21 7.13
CA GLN A 32 -9.66 14.82 7.01
C GLN A 32 -8.64 13.93 7.73
N TRP A 33 -7.97 13.07 6.98
CA TRP A 33 -6.78 12.35 7.42
C TRP A 33 -5.58 12.93 6.69
N ASP A 34 -4.45 13.03 7.37
CA ASP A 34 -3.18 13.18 6.65
C ASP A 34 -2.81 11.84 6.03
N LEU A 35 -3.35 11.58 4.83
CA LEU A 35 -3.08 10.37 4.08
C LEU A 35 -1.61 10.25 3.70
N SER A 36 -0.87 11.35 3.59
CA SER A 36 0.55 11.30 3.22
C SER A 36 1.36 10.75 4.39
N ASP A 37 1.20 11.34 5.56
CA ASP A 37 1.89 10.88 6.79
C ASP A 37 1.48 9.46 7.16
N PHE A 38 0.21 9.08 6.92
CA PHE A 38 -0.25 7.72 7.18
C PHE A 38 0.39 6.70 6.22
N VAL A 39 0.54 7.03 4.94
CA VAL A 39 1.23 6.18 3.97
C VAL A 39 2.72 6.10 4.29
N ASP A 40 3.36 7.21 4.64
CA ASP A 40 4.77 7.23 5.06
C ASP A 40 5.00 6.39 6.31
N MET A 41 4.06 6.39 7.25
CA MET A 41 4.12 5.53 8.44
C MET A 41 4.04 4.04 8.10
N ILE A 42 3.19 3.68 7.13
CA ILE A 42 3.03 2.30 6.66
C ILE A 42 4.29 1.84 5.92
N LEU A 43 4.78 2.64 4.98
CA LEU A 43 5.96 2.30 4.16
C LEU A 43 7.28 2.46 4.91
N GLY A 44 7.28 3.26 5.98
CA GLY A 44 8.41 3.40 6.91
C GLY A 44 8.68 2.15 7.76
N GLN A 45 7.87 1.10 7.62
CA GLN A 45 8.06 -0.20 8.24
C GLN A 45 8.41 -1.27 7.18
N PRO A 46 9.64 -1.27 6.64
CA PRO A 46 10.02 -2.05 5.45
C PRO A 46 9.92 -3.58 5.59
N THR A 47 9.60 -4.10 6.78
CA THR A 47 9.41 -5.54 7.05
C THR A 47 8.04 -5.87 7.63
N VAL A 48 7.15 -4.89 7.78
CA VAL A 48 5.84 -5.07 8.44
C VAL A 48 4.73 -4.70 7.47
N GLY A 49 4.34 -5.69 6.67
CA GLY A 49 3.26 -5.57 5.73
C GLY A 49 3.56 -6.26 4.42
N THR A 50 2.63 -6.15 3.49
CA THR A 50 2.73 -6.72 2.16
C THR A 50 1.90 -5.89 1.20
N VAL A 51 2.44 -5.63 0.01
CA VAL A 51 1.73 -5.03 -1.10
C VAL A 51 1.48 -6.08 -2.17
N VAL A 52 0.34 -6.00 -2.85
CA VAL A 52 -0.05 -6.91 -3.93
C VAL A 52 -0.12 -6.15 -5.24
N ARG A 53 0.65 -6.62 -6.24
CA ARG A 53 0.71 -6.07 -7.60
C ARG A 53 0.78 -7.20 -8.64
N ILE A 54 0.52 -6.88 -9.90
CA ILE A 54 0.63 -7.85 -11.00
C ILE A 54 2.10 -7.94 -11.43
N ASP A 55 2.60 -9.16 -11.68
CA ASP A 55 3.97 -9.34 -12.19
C ASP A 55 4.15 -8.67 -13.57
N GLY A 56 5.26 -7.95 -13.73
CA GLY A 56 5.55 -7.17 -14.94
C GLY A 56 4.73 -5.87 -15.12
N ASP A 57 3.97 -5.44 -14.12
CA ASP A 57 3.28 -4.16 -14.14
C ASP A 57 4.23 -3.02 -13.71
N ASP A 58 4.72 -2.26 -14.69
CA ASP A 58 5.61 -1.11 -14.50
C ASP A 58 4.86 0.15 -14.01
N ASP A 59 3.52 0.14 -14.00
CA ASP A 59 2.71 1.32 -13.67
C ASP A 59 2.51 1.53 -12.15
N ASP A 60 3.25 0.82 -11.29
CA ASP A 60 3.14 0.85 -9.82
C ASP A 60 1.67 0.65 -9.33
N ASN A 61 0.86 -0.05 -10.12
CA ASN A 61 -0.54 -0.29 -9.79
C ASN A 61 -0.63 -1.32 -8.66
N LEU A 62 -1.13 -0.83 -7.53
CA LEU A 62 -1.18 -1.57 -6.29
C LEU A 62 -2.64 -1.95 -6.00
N PHE A 63 -2.91 -3.24 -5.89
CA PHE A 63 -4.26 -3.77 -5.75
C PHE A 63 -4.66 -3.95 -4.29
N ALA A 64 -3.70 -4.28 -3.43
CA ALA A 64 -3.94 -4.45 -2.01
C ALA A 64 -2.72 -4.09 -1.17
N VAL A 65 -2.95 -3.57 0.03
CA VAL A 65 -1.93 -3.34 1.05
C VAL A 65 -2.40 -3.94 2.37
N ILE A 66 -1.51 -4.64 3.05
CA ILE A 66 -1.70 -5.13 4.42
C ILE A 66 -0.51 -4.64 5.24
N THR A 67 -0.76 -4.12 6.43
CA THR A 67 0.28 -3.63 7.34
C THR A 67 -0.18 -3.78 8.78
N ALA A 68 0.78 -3.94 9.69
CA ALA A 68 0.52 -4.04 11.12
C ALA A 68 1.19 -2.86 11.83
N LEU A 69 0.38 -1.90 12.31
CA LEU A 69 0.89 -0.72 13.00
C LEU A 69 0.87 -0.93 14.51
N ASN A 70 2.00 -0.66 15.17
CA ASN A 70 2.08 -0.63 16.63
C ASN A 70 1.50 0.70 17.16
N MET A 71 0.27 0.68 17.70
CA MET A 71 -0.40 1.89 18.21
C MET A 71 0.21 2.44 19.51
N ASP A 72 0.96 1.64 20.28
CA ASP A 72 1.60 2.09 21.52
C ASP A 72 2.80 3.00 21.24
N ARG A 73 3.46 2.81 20.09
CA ARG A 73 4.56 3.64 19.62
C ARG A 73 4.13 5.03 19.12
N TYR A 74 2.86 5.19 18.73
CA TYR A 74 2.33 6.41 18.11
C TYR A 74 1.24 7.08 18.98
N LYS A 75 1.40 7.02 20.31
CA LYS A 75 0.57 7.74 21.29
C LYS A 75 0.92 9.23 21.38
#